data_AF-A0A068R1F3-F1
#
_entry.id   AF-A0A068R1F3-F1
#
_cell.length_a   1.000
_cell.length_b   1.000
_cell.length_c   1.000
_cell.angle_alpha   90.00
_cell.angle_beta   90.00
_cell.angle_gamma   90.00
#
_symmetry.space_group_name_H-M   'P 1'
#
loop_
_entity.id
_entity.type
_entity.pdbx_description
1 polymer ?
#
loop_
_entity_poly.entity_id
_entity_poly.type
_entity_poly.pdbx_seq_one_letter_code
_entity_poly.pdbx_strand_id
1 'polypeptide(L)' 'MHPGTNIPLGTLADRPTRIARANSKLSFERMRMQRDWERADAYRWLARRLGISFNKCHFGWFDAEMCERAKNMCTRFK' A
#
# COMPACT_ATOMS: atom_id res chain seq x y z
N MET A 1 2.30 -11.08 4.90
CA MET A 1 3.14 -12.24 5.25
C MET A 1 2.99 -13.23 4.12
N HIS A 2 4.06 -13.70 3.47
CA HIS A 2 3.95 -14.86 2.57
C HIS A 2 3.75 -16.11 3.47
N PRO A 3 2.84 -17.03 3.13
CA PRO A 3 2.90 -18.37 3.69
C PRO A 3 4.18 -19.05 3.18
N GLY A 4 5.02 -19.55 4.07
CA GLY A 4 6.12 -20.48 3.72
C GLY A 4 7.53 -19.91 3.61
N THR A 5 7.76 -18.60 3.82
CA THR A 5 9.14 -18.08 3.96
C THR A 5 9.22 -17.05 5.08
N ASN A 6 10.24 -17.19 5.94
CA ASN A 6 10.55 -16.23 7.01
C ASN A 6 11.21 -14.93 6.48
N ILE A 7 11.03 -14.65 5.18
CA ILE A 7 11.58 -13.46 4.52
C ILE A 7 10.61 -12.31 4.79
N PRO A 8 11.04 -11.24 5.47
CA PRO A 8 10.18 -10.07 5.63
C PRO A 8 9.87 -9.52 4.25
N LEU A 9 8.57 -9.34 3.98
CA LEU A 9 8.01 -8.75 2.76
C LEU A 9 8.38 -7.27 2.55
N GLY A 10 9.41 -6.78 3.21
CA GLY A 10 9.76 -5.38 3.26
C GLY A 10 11.18 -5.11 3.70
N THR A 11 11.64 -3.92 3.38
CA THR A 11 12.88 -3.38 3.93
C THR A 11 12.75 -3.16 5.43
N LEU A 12 13.86 -3.29 6.15
CA LEU A 12 13.98 -2.90 7.56
C LEU A 12 13.50 -1.45 7.70
N ALA A 13 12.35 -1.27 8.34
CA ALA A 13 11.69 0.02 8.47
C ALA A 13 11.87 0.56 9.88
N ASP A 14 12.33 1.81 9.95
CA ASP A 14 12.32 2.61 11.18
C ASP A 14 10.88 2.82 11.69
N ARG A 15 10.76 3.32 12.92
CA ARG A 15 9.45 3.56 13.56
C ARG A 15 8.55 4.48 12.70
N PRO A 16 9.04 5.60 12.13
CA PRO A 16 8.27 6.45 11.22
C PRO A 16 7.71 5.68 10.01
N THR A 17 8.54 4.89 9.32
CA THR A 17 8.12 4.15 8.12
C THR A 17 7.07 3.09 8.47
N ARG A 18 7.18 2.43 9.63
CA ARG A 18 6.14 1.48 10.08
C ARG A 18 4.79 2.16 10.30
N ILE A 19 4.78 3.34 10.92
CA ILE A 19 3.55 4.12 11.14
C ILE A 19 2.97 4.58 9.80
N ALA A 20 3.81 5.08 8.89
CA ALA A 20 3.38 5.51 7.55
C ALA A 20 2.76 4.36 6.75
N ARG A 21 3.36 3.16 6.78
CA ARG A 21 2.82 1.94 6.15
C ARG A 21 1.47 1.54 6.74
N ALA A 22 1.33 1.57 8.06
CA ALA A 22 0.07 1.24 8.72
C ALA A 22 -1.06 2.22 8.36
N ASN A 23 -0.78 3.51 8.42
CA ASN A 23 -1.77 4.57 8.12
C ASN A 23 -2.20 4.54 6.65
N SER A 24 -1.26 4.42 5.73
CA SER A 24 -1.55 4.36 4.30
C SER A 24 -2.32 3.11 3.91
N LYS A 25 -1.97 1.95 4.50
CA LYS A 25 -2.72 0.70 4.31
C LYS A 25 -4.16 0.78 4.83
N LEU A 26 -4.39 1.47 5.95
CA LEU A 26 -5.75 1.66 6.47
C LEU A 26 -6.62 2.45 5.49
N SER A 27 -6.10 3.54 4.93
CA SER A 27 -6.80 4.32 3.89
C SER A 27 -7.07 3.49 2.64
N PHE A 28 -6.13 2.64 2.23
CA PHE A 28 -6.29 1.74 1.10
C PHE A 28 -7.39 0.69 1.32
N GLU A 29 -7.40 0.01 2.48
CA GLU A 29 -8.43 -0.98 2.78
C GLU A 29 -9.83 -0.35 2.87
N ARG A 30 -9.95 0.87 3.41
CA ARG A 30 -11.22 1.62 3.40
C ARG A 30 -11.70 1.91 1.99
N MET A 31 -10.83 2.44 1.12
CA MET A 31 -11.16 2.70 -0.29
C MET A 31 -11.57 1.41 -1.02
N ARG A 32 -10.82 0.32 -0.80
CA ARG A 32 -11.12 -0.99 -1.38
C ARG A 32 -12.49 -1.50 -0.96
N MET A 33 -12.81 -1.44 0.33
CA MET A 33 -14.10 -1.87 0.87
C MET A 33 -15.25 -1.02 0.34
N GLN A 34 -15.07 0.31 0.22
CA GLN A 34 -16.09 1.21 -0.33
C GLN A 34 -16.44 0.91 -1.80
N ARG A 35 -15.53 0.31 -2.56
CA ARG A 35 -15.74 -0.07 -3.97
C ARG A 35 -16.10 -1.54 -4.17
N ASP A 36 -16.16 -2.30 -3.09
CA ASP A 36 -16.27 -3.76 -3.13
C ASP A 36 -15.21 -4.40 -4.05
N TRP A 37 -13.99 -3.88 -4.00
CA TRP A 37 -12.90 -4.37 -4.85
C TRP A 37 -12.18 -5.55 -4.21
N GLU A 38 -11.81 -6.50 -5.05
CA GLU A 38 -10.78 -7.46 -4.70
C GLU A 38 -9.46 -6.75 -4.43
N ARG A 39 -8.62 -7.38 -3.60
CA ARG A 39 -7.32 -6.81 -3.22
C ARG A 39 -6.43 -6.57 -4.44
N ALA A 40 -6.47 -7.47 -5.43
CA ALA A 40 -5.70 -7.34 -6.67
C ALA A 40 -6.12 -6.08 -7.46
N ASP A 41 -7.42 -5.81 -7.59
CA ASP A 41 -7.91 -4.67 -8.34
C ASP A 41 -7.60 -3.34 -7.65
N ALA A 42 -7.72 -3.28 -6.33
CA ALA A 42 -7.31 -2.12 -5.58
C ALA A 42 -5.80 -1.83 -5.73
N TYR A 43 -4.94 -2.85 -5.73
CA TYR A 43 -3.51 -2.67 -5.99
C TYR A 43 -3.21 -2.26 -7.43
N ARG A 44 -3.93 -2.80 -8.44
CA ARG A 44 -3.80 -2.37 -9.84
C ARG A 44 -4.15 -0.89 -9.99
N TRP A 45 -5.24 -0.47 -9.36
CA TRP A 45 -5.65 0.93 -9.35
C TRP A 45 -4.59 1.82 -8.69
N LEU A 46 -4.11 1.43 -7.50
CA LEU A 46 -3.12 2.21 -6.76
C LEU A 46 -1.79 2.32 -7.53
N ALA A 47 -1.32 1.22 -8.11
CA ALA A 47 -0.12 1.19 -8.95
C ALA A 47 -0.22 2.18 -10.11
N ARG A 48 -1.36 2.20 -10.81
CA ARG A 48 -1.63 3.14 -11.90
C ARG A 48 -1.63 4.60 -11.42
N ARG A 49 -2.18 4.88 -10.23
CA ARG A 49 -2.20 6.24 -9.65
C ARG A 49 -0.83 6.71 -9.17
N LEU A 50 0.00 5.79 -8.70
CA LEU A 50 1.37 6.09 -8.27
C LEU A 50 2.38 6.14 -9.42
N GLY A 51 2.00 5.67 -10.62
CA GLY A 51 2.88 5.60 -11.78
C GLY A 51 3.94 4.51 -11.65
N ILE A 52 3.65 3.43 -10.92
CA ILE A 52 4.57 2.30 -10.68
C ILE A 52 3.99 1.00 -11.23
N SER A 53 4.85 0.01 -11.47
CA SER A 53 4.41 -1.33 -11.86
C SER A 53 3.64 -2.00 -10.73
N PHE A 54 2.60 -2.78 -11.06
CA PHE A 54 1.82 -3.56 -10.10
C PHE A 54 2.68 -4.40 -9.16
N ASN A 55 3.70 -5.08 -9.70
CA ASN A 55 4.62 -5.92 -8.93
C ASN A 55 5.43 -5.15 -7.88
N LYS A 56 5.60 -3.83 -8.02
CA LYS A 56 6.29 -2.95 -7.06
C LYS A 56 5.33 -2.25 -6.09
N CYS A 57 4.01 -2.37 -6.31
CA CYS A 57 3.00 -1.69 -5.52
C CYS A 57 2.64 -2.49 -4.26
N HIS A 58 3.59 -2.58 -3.32
CA HIS A 58 3.39 -3.28 -2.06
C HIS A 58 3.77 -2.36 -0.89
N PHE A 59 2.87 -2.17 0.08
CA PHE A 59 3.12 -1.28 1.23
C PHE A 59 4.37 -1.68 2.04
N GLY A 60 4.73 -2.97 2.05
CA GLY A 60 5.98 -3.42 2.68
C GLY A 60 7.24 -2.89 2.00
N TRP A 61 7.15 -2.42 0.75
CA TRP A 61 8.27 -1.88 -0.02
C TRP A 61 8.27 -0.35 -0.09
N PHE A 62 7.20 0.29 0.37
CA PHE A 62 7.10 1.74 0.38
C PHE A 62 7.95 2.34 1.51
N ASP A 63 8.65 3.43 1.21
CA ASP A 63 9.20 4.35 2.19
C ASP A 63 8.10 5.30 2.70
N ALA A 64 8.45 6.19 3.64
CA ALA A 64 7.50 7.13 4.23
C ALA A 64 6.85 8.06 3.19
N GLU A 65 7.62 8.52 2.20
CA GLU A 65 7.13 9.42 1.14
C GLU A 65 6.11 8.70 0.23
N MET A 66 6.43 7.49 -0.23
CA MET A 66 5.54 6.67 -1.05
C MET A 66 4.28 6.28 -0.28
N CYS A 67 4.37 6.00 1.03
CA CYS A 67 3.21 5.79 1.88
C CYS A 67 2.28 7.01 1.91
N GLU A 68 2.83 8.22 2.03
CA GLU A 68 2.02 9.43 2.05
C GLU A 68 1.37 9.69 0.68
N ARG A 69 2.09 9.49 -0.42
CA ARG A 69 1.53 9.54 -1.77
C ARG A 69 0.39 8.54 -1.95
N ALA A 70 0.58 7.29 -1.52
CA ALA A 70 -0.42 6.24 -1.61
C ALA A 70 -1.68 6.57 -0.78
N LYS A 71 -1.49 7.05 0.44
CA LYS A 71 -2.56 7.52 1.32
C LYS A 71 -3.37 8.63 0.65
N ASN A 72 -2.70 9.64 0.08
CA ASN A 72 -3.34 10.76 -0.60
C ASN A 72 -4.16 10.33 -1.82
N MET A 73 -3.70 9.33 -2.58
CA MET A 73 -4.50 8.76 -3.66
C MET A 73 -5.76 8.09 -3.11
N CYS A 74 -5.63 7.27 -2.07
CA CYS A 74 -6.75 6.53 -1.48
C CYS A 74 -7.78 7.44 -0.79
N THR A 75 -7.36 8.56 -0.18
CA THR A 75 -8.27 9.50 0.50
C THR A 75 -8.98 10.46 -0.44
N ARG A 76 -8.34 10.81 -1.57
CA ARG A 76 -8.95 11.66 -2.61
C ARG A 76 -9.85 10.88 -3.56
N PHE A 77 -9.90 9.56 -3.40
CA PHE A 77 -10.75 8.70 -4.17
C PHE A 77 -12.21 8.97 -3.82
N LYS A 78 -12.97 9.41 -4.82
CA LYS A 78 -14.43 9.61 -4.79
C LYS A 78 -15.07 8.65 -5.78
#